data_AF-A0A5P1EAB5-F1
#
_entry.id   AF-A0A5P1EAB5-F1
#
_cell.length_a   1.000
_cell.length_b   1.000
_cell.length_c   1.000
_cell.angle_alpha   90.00
_cell.angle_beta   90.00
_cell.angle_gamma   90.00
#
_symmetry.space_group_name_H-M   'P 1'
#
loop_
_entity.id
_entity.type
_entity.pdbx_description
1 polymer ?
#
loop_
_entity_poly.entity_id
_entity_poly.type
_entity_poly.pdbx_seq_one_letter_code
_entity_poly.pdbx_strand_id
1 'polypeptide(L)'
;MGYVEGGQNYMYSSDASQLQYQSGTITVFINGIPSEVPRGPFDMRAMFGQDVVLVHSSGELLPANQYGFLLQSLQMGESYFLVSRPT
;
A
#
# COMPACT_ATOMS: atom_id res chain seq x y z
N MET A 1 -34.27 6.69 -41.97
CA MET A 1 -33.37 7.55 -41.18
C MET A 1 -33.72 7.27 -39.72
N GLY A 2 -33.15 6.27 -39.04
CA GLY A 2 -31.73 6.15 -38.64
C GLY A 2 -31.48 7.14 -37.50
N TYR A 3 -31.11 6.79 -36.26
CA TYR A 3 -30.39 5.63 -35.73
C TYR A 3 -30.57 5.53 -34.20
N VAL A 4 -30.62 4.27 -33.74
CA VAL A 4 -30.22 3.59 -32.47
C VAL A 4 -30.00 4.30 -31.11
N GLU A 5 -30.39 3.48 -30.12
CA GLU A 5 -30.10 3.39 -28.67
C GLU A 5 -28.67 3.76 -28.21
N GLY A 6 -28.55 4.20 -26.95
CA GLY A 6 -27.26 4.38 -26.29
C GLY A 6 -27.43 4.50 -24.78
N GLY A 7 -27.12 3.41 -24.07
CA GLY A 7 -27.42 3.17 -22.67
C GLY A 7 -26.87 4.19 -21.67
N GLN A 8 -27.57 4.24 -20.54
CA GLN A 8 -27.04 4.76 -19.29
C GLN A 8 -25.75 4.01 -18.94
N ASN A 9 -24.65 4.72 -18.84
CA ASN A 9 -23.50 4.26 -18.09
C ASN A 9 -23.14 5.35 -17.08
N TYR A 10 -23.71 5.19 -15.88
CA TYR A 10 -23.06 5.68 -14.68
C TYR A 10 -21.63 5.15 -14.68
N MET A 11 -20.67 5.98 -14.25
CA MET A 11 -19.66 5.63 -13.23
C MET A 11 -18.28 6.22 -13.52
N TYR A 12 -17.90 7.06 -12.55
CA TYR A 12 -16.56 7.50 -12.16
C TYR A 12 -15.76 8.40 -13.11
N SER A 13 -15.70 9.66 -12.66
CA SER A 13 -14.70 10.67 -12.98
C SER A 13 -13.29 10.06 -13.12
N SER A 14 -12.77 10.06 -14.35
CA SER A 14 -11.37 9.75 -14.63
C SER A 14 -10.42 10.90 -14.28
N ASP A 15 -10.92 11.97 -13.66
CA ASP A 15 -10.15 13.15 -13.24
C ASP A 15 -9.33 12.93 -11.95
N ALA A 16 -9.32 11.72 -11.38
CA ALA A 16 -8.41 11.38 -10.28
C ALA A 16 -6.98 11.04 -10.74
N SER A 17 -6.72 11.06 -12.05
CA SER A 17 -5.44 10.60 -12.62
C SER A 17 -4.38 11.70 -12.71
N GLN A 18 -4.75 12.98 -12.57
CA GLN A 18 -3.86 14.12 -12.89
C GLN A 18 -3.39 14.94 -11.67
N LEU A 19 -3.79 14.58 -10.44
CA LEU A 19 -3.16 15.09 -9.21
C LEU A 19 -1.98 14.20 -8.72
N GLN A 20 -1.65 13.13 -9.43
CA GLN A 20 -0.65 12.12 -9.01
C GLN A 20 0.82 12.55 -9.22
N TYR A 21 1.14 13.85 -9.18
CA TYR A 21 2.53 14.32 -9.31
C TYR A 21 3.24 14.56 -7.97
N GLN A 22 2.69 14.12 -6.84
CA GLN A 22 3.34 14.27 -5.54
C GLN A 22 3.20 12.98 -4.72
N SER A 23 4.23 12.12 -4.77
CA SER A 23 4.43 11.01 -3.84
C SER A 23 3.23 10.06 -3.66
N GLY A 24 2.90 9.27 -4.69
CA GLY A 24 1.76 8.35 -4.62
C GLY A 24 1.81 7.45 -3.39
N THR A 25 0.76 7.47 -2.59
CA THR A 25 0.51 6.46 -1.55
C THR A 25 -0.17 5.24 -2.19
N ILE A 26 -0.04 4.09 -1.52
CA ILE A 26 -0.76 2.87 -1.81
C ILE A 26 -1.47 2.42 -0.55
N THR A 27 -2.64 1.84 -0.74
CA THR A 27 -3.33 1.15 0.34
C THR A 27 -2.79 -0.28 0.43
N VAL A 28 -2.40 -0.67 1.63
CA VAL A 28 -1.99 -2.04 2.00
C VAL A 28 -2.77 -2.47 3.23
N PHE A 29 -2.84 -3.76 3.52
CA PHE A 29 -3.54 -4.25 4.70
C PHE A 29 -2.54 -4.69 5.76
N ILE A 30 -2.34 -3.88 6.80
CA ILE A 30 -1.45 -4.20 7.90
C ILE A 30 -2.27 -4.84 9.01
N ASN A 31 -2.00 -6.11 9.34
CA ASN A 31 -2.82 -6.91 10.26
C ASN A 31 -4.32 -6.93 9.89
N GLY A 32 -4.63 -6.86 8.59
CA GLY A 32 -6.01 -6.76 8.08
C GLY A 32 -6.62 -5.36 8.10
N ILE A 33 -5.91 -4.34 8.60
CA ILE A 33 -6.37 -2.95 8.61
C ILE A 33 -5.88 -2.23 7.35
N PRO A 34 -6.77 -1.63 6.53
CA PRO A 34 -6.35 -0.85 5.38
C PRO A 34 -5.57 0.38 5.84
N SER A 35 -4.32 0.47 5.39
CA SER A 35 -3.34 1.50 5.76
C SER A 35 -2.76 2.11 4.51
N GLU A 36 -2.75 3.45 4.44
CA GLU A 36 -2.09 4.17 3.35
C GLU A 36 -0.60 4.36 3.67
N VAL A 37 0.25 3.90 2.76
CA VAL A 37 1.71 3.93 2.90
C VAL A 37 2.33 4.50 1.62
N PRO A 38 3.51 5.14 1.67
CA PRO A 38 4.17 5.63 0.46
C PRO A 38 4.52 4.47 -0.50
N ARG A 39 4.42 4.68 -1.82
CA ARG A 39 4.87 3.74 -2.88
C ARG A 39 6.38 3.48 -2.92
N GLY A 40 7.14 4.01 -1.97
CA GLY A 40 8.59 4.07 -1.97
C GLY A 40 9.21 3.57 -0.65
N PRO A 41 10.35 4.14 -0.24
CA PRO A 41 10.99 3.78 1.02
C PRO A 41 10.00 3.88 2.18
N PHE A 42 9.87 2.78 2.91
CA PHE A 42 8.92 2.67 4.00
C PHE A 42 9.66 2.61 5.34
N ASP A 43 9.50 3.63 6.16
CA ASP A 43 10.09 3.69 7.50
C ASP A 43 9.18 2.98 8.51
N MET A 44 9.53 1.74 8.85
CA MET A 44 8.76 0.97 9.83
C MET A 44 8.90 1.54 11.23
N ARG A 45 10.03 2.17 11.56
CA ARG A 45 10.26 2.70 12.91
C ARG A 45 9.44 3.95 13.16
N ALA A 46 9.40 4.84 12.17
CA ALA A 46 8.56 6.03 12.27
C ALA A 46 7.07 5.68 12.35
N MET A 47 6.64 4.61 11.68
CA MET A 47 5.22 4.26 11.60
C MET A 47 4.74 3.29 12.69
N PHE A 48 5.58 2.32 13.08
CA PHE A 48 5.21 1.21 13.97
C PHE A 48 6.14 1.02 15.18
N GLY A 49 7.26 1.74 15.26
CA GLY A 49 8.22 1.67 16.36
C GLY A 49 9.39 0.70 16.15
N GLN A 50 10.21 0.50 17.19
CA GLN A 50 11.34 -0.42 17.15
C GLN A 50 10.94 -1.90 17.31
N ASP A 51 11.84 -2.79 16.92
CA ASP A 51 11.74 -4.25 17.10
C ASP A 51 10.50 -4.92 16.50
N VAL A 52 9.94 -4.29 15.48
CA VAL A 52 8.92 -4.90 14.63
C VAL A 52 9.52 -5.35 13.31
N VAL A 53 9.02 -6.47 12.81
CA VAL A 53 9.27 -6.93 11.45
C VAL A 53 7.95 -7.02 10.71
N LEU A 54 8.00 -6.80 9.41
CA LEU A 54 6.85 -6.92 8.55
C LEU A 54 6.94 -8.24 7.79
N VAL A 55 5.85 -9.01 7.77
CA VAL A 55 5.77 -10.30 7.09
C VAL A 55 4.67 -10.23 6.05
N HIS A 56 4.97 -10.59 4.80
CA HIS A 56 4.00 -10.67 3.73
C HIS A 56 3.00 -11.82 3.98
N SER A 57 1.80 -11.72 3.42
CA SER A 57 0.77 -12.75 3.53
C SER A 57 1.22 -14.14 3.04
N SER A 58 2.20 -14.20 2.13
CA SER A 58 2.85 -15.44 1.68
C SER A 58 3.70 -16.13 2.76
N GLY A 59 3.98 -15.47 3.87
CA GLY A 59 4.90 -15.92 4.92
C GLY A 59 6.34 -15.41 4.76
N GLU A 60 6.62 -14.57 3.77
CA GLU A 60 7.96 -13.99 3.57
C GLU A 60 8.19 -12.79 4.50
N LEU A 61 9.30 -12.78 5.22
CA LEU A 61 9.67 -11.66 6.09
C LEU A 61 10.35 -10.57 5.25
N LEU A 62 9.82 -9.35 5.28
CA LEU A 62 10.41 -8.23 4.55
C LEU A 62 11.61 -7.68 5.32
N PRO A 63 12.81 -7.71 4.72
CA PRO A 63 14.01 -7.23 5.39
C PRO A 63 14.00 -5.71 5.48
N ALA A 64 14.40 -5.20 6.64
CA ALA A 64 14.64 -3.78 6.88
C ALA A 64 16.11 -3.52 7.19
N ASN A 65 16.58 -2.33 6.85
CA ASN A 65 17.93 -1.90 7.17
C ASN A 65 18.08 -1.54 8.65
N GLN A 66 19.33 -1.27 9.07
CA GLN A 66 19.66 -0.87 10.45
C GLN A 66 18.95 0.41 10.93
N TYR A 67 18.48 1.24 9.99
CA TYR A 67 17.76 2.48 10.27
C TYR A 67 16.25 2.28 10.40
N GLY A 68 15.70 1.09 10.06
CA GLY A 68 14.28 0.78 10.13
C GLY A 68 13.51 0.92 8.82
N PHE A 69 14.21 1.21 7.70
CA PHE A 69 13.56 1.28 6.39
C PHE A 69 13.50 -0.10 5.75
N LEU A 70 12.35 -0.44 5.18
CA LEU A 70 12.21 -1.62 4.33
C LEU A 70 13.12 -1.52 3.11
N LEU A 71 13.79 -2.64 2.80
CA LEU A 71 14.61 -2.77 1.60
C LEU A 71 13.77 -3.02 0.34
N GLN A 72 12.52 -3.45 0.51
CA GLN A 72 11.57 -3.69 -0.56
C GLN A 72 10.32 -2.82 -0.37
N SER A 73 9.82 -2.25 -1.47
CA SER A 73 8.58 -1.49 -1.44
C SER A 73 7.38 -2.40 -1.23
N LEU A 74 6.41 -1.90 -0.45
CA LEU A 74 5.11 -2.55 -0.30
C LEU A 74 4.33 -2.51 -1.61
N GLN A 75 3.45 -3.48 -1.79
CA GLN A 75 2.63 -3.63 -2.99
C GLN A 75 1.19 -3.26 -2.70
N MET A 76 0.56 -2.52 -3.61
CA MET A 76 -0.82 -2.06 -3.47
C MET A 76 -1.77 -3.25 -3.33
N GLY A 77 -2.64 -3.20 -2.32
CA GLY A 77 -3.65 -4.24 -2.06
C GLY A 77 -3.12 -5.49 -1.35
N GLU A 78 -1.81 -5.61 -1.14
CA GLU A 78 -1.25 -6.76 -0.41
C GLU A 78 -1.47 -6.66 1.09
N SER A 79 -1.43 -7.83 1.73
CA SER A 79 -1.58 -7.98 3.18
C SER A 79 -0.24 -8.27 3.84
N TYR A 80 0.02 -7.58 4.94
CA TYR A 80 1.23 -7.68 5.72
C TYR A 80 0.92 -7.80 7.20
N PHE A 81 1.76 -8.49 7.95
CA PHE A 81 1.60 -8.72 9.39
C PHE A 81 2.78 -8.12 10.14
N LEU A 82 2.48 -7.35 11.17
CA LEU A 82 3.49 -6.84 12.09
C LEU A 82 3.75 -7.90 13.16
N VAL A 83 5.01 -8.29 13.28
CA VAL A 83 5.45 -9.25 14.29
C VAL A 83 6.49 -8.57 15.18
N SER A 84 6.25 -8.57 16.48
CA SER A 84 7.23 -8.11 17.46
C SER A 84 8.35 -9.12 17.60
N ARG A 85 9.60 -8.66 17.58
CA ARG A 85 10.75 -9.50 17.89
C ARG A 85 10.78 -9.76 19.40
N PRO A 86 10.94 -11.02 19.83
CA PRO A 86 11.12 -11.30 21.25
C PRO A 86 12.40 -10.61 21.74
N THR A 87 12.28 -9.87 22.83
CA THR A 87 13.38 -9.23 23.59
C THR A 87 14.17 -10.25 24.37
#